data_AF-A0A0L6UTM6-F1
#
_entry.id   AF-A0A0L6UTM6-F1
#
_cell.length_a   1.000
_cell.length_b   1.000
_cell.length_c   1.000
_cell.angle_alpha   90.00
_cell.angle_beta   90.00
_cell.angle_gamma   90.00
#
_symmetry.space_group_name_H-M   'P 1'
#
loop_
_entity.id
_entity.type
_entity.pdbx_description
1 polymer ?
#
loop_
_entity_poly.entity_id
_entity_poly.type
_entity_poly.pdbx_seq_one_letter_code
_entity_poly.pdbx_strand_id
1 'polypeptide(L)'
;MSRQILFENFLTLRGYNVKADGHCGFRVSAYAMGRGEVAYMEIWRALHQEINKRKAFYVKQGIMPNIQSNLDRIYPTPSTK
;
A
#
# COMPACT_ATOMS: atom_id res chain seq x y z
N MET A 1 -45.91 -0.13 -15.86
CA MET A 1 -45.01 0.89 -16.42
C MET A 1 -44.88 2.01 -15.40
N SER A 2 -43.73 2.40 -14.86
CA SER A 2 -42.37 1.87 -14.86
C SER A 2 -41.74 2.42 -13.58
N ARG A 3 -41.34 1.53 -12.65
CA ARG A 3 -40.42 1.88 -11.57
C ARG A 3 -39.04 1.96 -12.18
N GLN A 4 -38.73 3.09 -12.81
CA GLN A 4 -37.45 3.29 -13.47
C GLN A 4 -36.99 4.69 -13.08
N ILE A 5 -35.70 4.84 -12.78
CA ILE A 5 -35.03 6.01 -12.17
C ILE A 5 -34.94 5.95 -10.63
N LEU A 6 -34.47 4.83 -10.10
CA LEU A 6 -33.54 4.81 -8.96
C LEU A 6 -32.48 3.76 -9.33
N PHE A 7 -31.19 4.08 -9.15
CA PHE A 7 -30.00 3.27 -9.50
C PHE A 7 -29.40 3.47 -10.90
N GLU A 8 -29.11 4.71 -11.29
CA GLU A 8 -27.97 4.95 -12.20
C GLU A 8 -26.87 5.71 -11.45
N ASN A 9 -26.10 4.97 -10.67
CA ASN A 9 -24.74 5.30 -10.25
C ASN A 9 -24.00 3.98 -9.94
N PHE A 10 -24.00 3.07 -10.91
CA PHE A 10 -23.09 1.94 -10.90
C PHE A 10 -21.70 2.50 -11.22
N LEU A 11 -20.97 2.95 -10.20
CA LEU A 11 -19.53 3.21 -10.30
C LEU A 11 -18.90 1.91 -10.80
N THR A 12 -18.56 1.87 -12.09
CA THR A 12 -17.89 0.71 -12.66
C THR A 12 -16.52 0.63 -12.00
N LEU A 13 -16.31 -0.37 -11.14
CA LEU A 13 -14.99 -0.68 -10.60
C LEU A 13 -14.10 -1.13 -11.76
N ARG A 14 -13.39 -0.19 -12.39
CA ARG A 14 -12.32 -0.54 -13.34
C ARG A 14 -11.14 -1.08 -12.54
N GLY A 15 -10.84 -2.36 -12.71
CA GLY A 15 -9.60 -2.95 -12.22
C GLY A 15 -8.41 -2.28 -12.89
N TYR A 16 -7.43 -1.86 -12.09
CA TYR A 16 -6.17 -1.31 -12.58
C TYR A 16 -5.06 -2.34 -12.35
N ASN A 17 -4.51 -2.86 -13.45
CA ASN A 17 -3.40 -3.80 -13.41
C ASN A 17 -2.09 -3.04 -13.27
N VAL A 18 -1.56 -3.00 -12.05
CA VAL A 18 -0.18 -2.56 -11.82
C VAL A 18 0.79 -3.65 -12.26
N LYS A 19 2.06 -3.28 -12.44
CA LYS A 19 3.14 -4.27 -12.63
C LYS A 19 3.13 -5.32 -11.51
N ALA A 20 3.03 -6.60 -11.89
CA ALA A 20 3.00 -7.75 -10.99
C ALA A 20 4.41 -8.15 -10.51
N ASP A 21 5.03 -7.29 -9.70
CA ASP A 21 6.31 -7.55 -9.03
C ASP A 21 6.15 -7.52 -7.50
N GLY A 22 7.24 -7.75 -6.75
CA GLY A 22 7.23 -7.67 -5.28
C GLY A 22 6.85 -6.31 -4.70
N HIS A 23 6.65 -5.27 -5.54
CA HIS A 23 6.19 -3.95 -5.14
C HIS A 23 4.74 -3.66 -5.54
N CYS A 24 4.00 -4.63 -6.08
CA CYS A 24 2.65 -4.44 -6.58
C CYS A 24 1.72 -3.79 -5.54
N GLY A 25 1.82 -4.16 -4.26
CA GLY A 25 1.06 -3.52 -3.18
C GLY A 25 1.32 -2.01 -3.08
N PHE A 26 2.59 -1.60 -3.13
CA PHE A 26 2.97 -0.17 -3.11
C PHE A 26 2.53 0.57 -4.38
N ARG A 27 2.58 -0.11 -5.54
CA ARG A 27 2.10 0.46 -6.81
C ARG A 27 0.59 0.70 -6.77
N VAL A 28 -0.18 -0.26 -6.25
CA VAL A 28 -1.63 -0.11 -6.06
C VAL A 28 -1.92 1.05 -5.11
N SER A 29 -1.20 1.16 -4.00
CA SER A 29 -1.35 2.28 -3.08
C SER A 29 -1.04 3.62 -3.75
N ALA A 30 0.04 3.72 -4.51
CA ALA A 30 0.41 4.93 -5.23
C ALA A 30 -0.64 5.34 -6.27
N TYR A 31 -1.18 4.36 -7.01
CA TYR A 31 -2.28 4.57 -7.95
C TYR A 31 -3.56 5.02 -7.25
N ALA A 32 -3.96 4.37 -6.17
CA ALA A 32 -5.14 4.73 -5.37
C ALA A 32 -5.04 6.14 -4.76
N MET A 33 -3.82 6.62 -4.52
CA MET A 33 -3.55 8.00 -4.08
C MET A 33 -3.45 9.01 -5.22
N GLY A 34 -3.72 8.63 -6.47
CA GLY A 34 -3.65 9.52 -7.63
C GLY A 34 -2.22 9.92 -8.06
N ARG A 35 -1.20 9.25 -7.53
CA ARG A 35 0.22 9.56 -7.82
C ARG A 35 0.79 8.78 -9.02
N GLY A 36 0.03 7.81 -9.52
CA GLY A 36 0.48 6.85 -10.52
C GLY A 36 1.39 5.76 -9.95
N GLU A 37 1.48 4.62 -10.63
CA GLU A 37 2.22 3.46 -10.12
C GLU A 37 3.74 3.67 -9.99
N VAL A 38 4.30 4.68 -10.68
CA VAL A 38 5.74 5.00 -10.64
C VAL A 38 6.18 5.58 -9.30
N ALA A 39 5.25 6.16 -8.53
CA ALA A 39 5.52 6.75 -7.21
C ALA A 39 5.60 5.71 -6.07
N TYR A 40 5.61 4.40 -6.38
CA TYR A 40 5.59 3.33 -5.38
C TYR A 40 6.76 3.39 -4.39
N MET A 41 7.94 3.86 -4.81
CA MET A 41 9.11 4.01 -3.94
C MET A 41 8.93 5.11 -2.88
N GLU A 42 8.16 6.16 -3.18
CA GLU A 42 7.82 7.18 -2.20
C GLU A 42 6.91 6.61 -1.11
N ILE A 43 5.91 5.81 -1.51
CA ILE A 43 5.01 5.13 -0.59
C ILE A 43 5.79 4.15 0.30
N TRP A 44 6.71 3.38 -0.30
CA TRP A 44 7.59 2.48 0.41
C TRP A 44 8.41 3.22 1.48
N ARG A 45 9.07 4.33 1.13
CA ARG A 45 9.85 5.16 2.07
C ARG A 45 8.98 5.80 3.17
N ALA A 46 7.82 6.35 2.81
CA ALA A 46 6.91 6.98 3.76
C ALA A 46 6.39 5.96 4.78
N LEU A 47 6.03 4.76 4.33
CA LEU A 47 5.62 3.68 5.23
C LEU A 47 6.77 3.26 6.16
N HIS A 48 8.00 3.18 5.65
CA HIS A 48 9.16 2.87 6.49
C HIS A 48 9.32 3.89 7.63
N GLN A 49 9.22 5.18 7.31
CA GLN A 49 9.33 6.26 8.29
C GLN A 49 8.20 6.23 9.31
N GLU A 50 6.96 5.96 8.88
CA GLU A 50 5.80 5.88 9.76
C GLU A 50 5.91 4.72 10.74
N ILE A 51 6.27 3.53 10.26
CA ILE A 51 6.47 2.36 11.11
C ILE A 51 7.59 2.62 12.12
N ASN A 52 8.69 3.25 11.69
CA ASN A 52 9.77 3.62 12.61
C ASN A 52 9.34 4.66 13.65
N LYS A 53 8.51 5.63 13.27
CA LYS A 53 7.99 6.66 14.19
C LYS A 53 7.03 6.08 15.22
N ARG A 54 6.23 5.07 14.83
CA ARG A 54 5.14 4.53 15.64
C ARG A 54 5.35 3.06 16.04
N LYS A 55 6.61 2.61 16.17
CA LYS A 55 6.95 1.21 16.51
C LYS A 55 6.16 0.67 17.70
N ALA A 56 6.15 1.41 18.80
CA ALA A 56 5.47 1.01 20.03
C ALA A 56 3.96 0.82 19.83
N PHE A 57 3.33 1.64 18.98
CA PHE A 57 1.92 1.50 18.65
C PHE A 57 1.65 0.18 17.93
N TYR A 58 2.42 -0.14 16.88
CA TYR A 58 2.23 -1.37 16.11
C TYR A 58 2.53 -2.66 16.88
N VAL A 59 3.51 -2.61 17.78
CA VAL A 59 3.80 -3.72 18.70
C VAL A 59 2.65 -3.90 19.69
N LYS A 60 2.16 -2.81 20.31
CA LYS A 60 1.05 -2.86 21.27
C LYS A 60 -0.25 -3.37 20.65
N GLN A 61 -0.53 -3.05 19.39
CA GLN A 61 -1.70 -3.54 18.67
C GLN A 61 -1.57 -5.01 18.20
N GLY A 62 -0.40 -5.64 18.39
CA GLY A 62 -0.15 -7.01 17.92
C GLY A 62 -0.04 -7.15 16.40
N ILE A 63 0.03 -6.04 15.65
CA ILE A 63 0.11 -6.03 14.18
C ILE A 63 1.50 -6.45 13.70
N MET A 64 2.54 -5.94 14.37
CA MET A 64 3.93 -6.27 14.08
C MET A 64 4.69 -6.57 15.38
N PRO A 65 4.47 -7.75 16.00
CA PRO A 65 5.15 -8.11 17.24
C PRO A 65 6.68 -8.20 17.06
N ASN A 66 7.14 -8.69 15.91
CA ASN A 66 8.56 -8.77 15.54
C ASN A 66 8.95 -7.67 14.56
N ILE A 67 8.73 -6.41 14.97
CA ILE A 67 8.80 -5.25 14.06
C ILE A 67 10.12 -5.14 13.31
N GLN A 68 11.26 -5.40 13.96
CA GLN A 68 12.57 -5.27 13.30
C GLN A 68 12.75 -6.32 12.19
N SER A 69 12.44 -7.59 12.47
CA SER A 69 12.53 -8.65 11.45
C SER A 69 11.59 -8.39 10.25
N ASN A 70 10.40 -7.85 10.50
CA ASN A 70 9.49 -7.46 9.43
C ASN A 70 10.07 -6.31 8.59
N LEU A 71 10.65 -5.30 9.25
CA LEU A 71 11.30 -4.19 8.57
C LEU A 71 12.48 -4.66 7.72
N ASP A 72 13.35 -5.54 8.23
CA ASP A 72 14.51 -6.03 7.48
C ASP A 72 14.11 -6.80 6.20
N ARG A 73 12.94 -7.45 6.22
CA ARG A 73 12.39 -8.17 5.05
C ARG A 73 11.77 -7.24 4.01
N ILE A 74 11.08 -6.19 4.44
CA ILE A 74 10.39 -5.25 3.56
C ILE A 74 11.35 -4.16 3.04
N TYR A 75 12.34 -3.82 3.87
CA TYR A 75 13.33 -2.77 3.68
C TYR A 75 14.76 -3.33 3.78
N PRO A 76 15.14 -4.27 2.89
CA PRO A 76 16.47 -4.85 2.93
C PRO A 76 17.51 -3.75 2.70
N THR A 77 18.53 -3.69 3.57
CA THR A 77 19.71 -2.87 3.31
C THR A 77 20.37 -3.38 2.02
N PRO A 78 20.69 -2.51 1.05
CA PRO A 78 21.41 -2.92 -0.14
C PRO A 78 22.69 -3.65 0.25
N SER A 79 22.90 -4.83 -0.32
CA SER A 79 24.15 -5.57 -0.15
C SER A 79 25.29 -4.72 -0.69
N THR A 80 26.24 -4.32 0.16
CA THR A 80 27.54 -3.81 -0.26
C THR A 80 28.34 -4.97 -0.85
N LYS A 81 28.13 -5.26 -2.12
CA LYS A 81 29.02 -6.10 -2.93
C LYS A 81 29.61 -5.25 -4.04
#